data_AF-A0A2G8HR16-F1
#
_entry.id   AF-A0A2G8HR16-F1
#
_cell.length_a   1.000
_cell.length_b   1.000
_cell.length_c   1.000
_cell.angle_alpha   90.00
_cell.angle_beta   90.00
_cell.angle_gamma   90.00
#
_symmetry.space_group_name_H-M   'P 1'
#
loop_
_entity.id
_entity.type
_entity.pdbx_description
1 polymer ?
#
loop_
_entity_poly.entity_id
_entity_poly.type
_entity_poly.pdbx_seq_one_letter_code
_entity_poly.pdbx_strand_id
1 'polypeptide(L)'
;MFLVPFVVAFICLLLFFLYMNYSLSFKRALLVRKMRDYRVEWDRELSSNFEFYKGLGLEHRRSLLNKISVFINEKEWTTDADESLKLRVSAKACLPIVNRKTNFYPLITEGFTSYSQEYWFSLNEVQFEKEVGKMPLREFNGEFARKSIEYFMDPIDFKKENEREFKLLNYYYRLV
;
A
#
# COMPACT_ATOMS: atom_id res chain seq x y z
N MET A 1 -26.39 -23.77 -35.34
CA MET A 1 -27.16 -23.24 -34.19
C MET A 1 -26.53 -23.54 -32.82
N PHE A 2 -25.56 -24.45 -32.69
CA PHE A 2 -24.92 -24.76 -31.39
C PHE A 2 -23.88 -23.72 -30.92
N LEU A 3 -23.39 -22.82 -31.78
CA LEU A 3 -22.34 -21.86 -31.42
C LEU A 3 -22.86 -20.66 -30.59
N VAL A 4 -24.12 -20.26 -30.81
CA VAL A 4 -24.76 -19.11 -30.14
C VAL A 4 -24.76 -19.24 -28.61
N PRO A 5 -25.19 -20.36 -27.98
CA PRO A 5 -25.16 -20.47 -26.52
C PRO A 5 -23.75 -20.40 -25.92
N PHE A 6 -22.72 -20.93 -26.61
CA PHE A 6 -21.34 -20.82 -26.13
C PHE A 6 -20.81 -19.38 -26.20
N VAL A 7 -21.14 -18.65 -27.27
CA VAL A 7 -20.76 -17.23 -27.39
C VAL A 7 -21.44 -16.39 -26.31
N VAL A 8 -22.73 -16.61 -26.06
CA VAL A 8 -23.47 -15.91 -24.98
C VAL A 8 -22.87 -16.25 -23.61
N ALA A 9 -22.61 -17.53 -23.32
CA ALA A 9 -21.98 -17.93 -22.06
C ALA A 9 -20.59 -17.32 -21.88
N PHE A 10 -19.78 -17.27 -22.93
CA PHE A 10 -18.46 -16.65 -22.91
C PHE A 10 -18.55 -15.13 -22.66
N ILE A 11 -19.47 -14.43 -23.32
CA ILE A 11 -19.71 -12.99 -23.08
C ILE A 11 -20.19 -12.75 -21.65
N CYS A 12 -21.11 -13.56 -21.13
CA CYS A 12 -21.58 -13.45 -19.75
C CYS A 12 -20.43 -13.67 -18.74
N LEU A 13 -19.57 -14.65 -18.96
CA LEU A 13 -18.37 -14.86 -18.15
C LEU A 13 -17.42 -13.66 -18.23
N LEU A 14 -17.18 -13.13 -19.43
CA LEU A 14 -16.30 -11.98 -19.62
C LEU A 14 -16.84 -10.73 -18.91
N LEU A 15 -18.14 -10.45 -19.04
CA LEU A 15 -18.81 -9.37 -18.32
C LEU A 15 -18.77 -9.58 -16.80
N PHE A 16 -18.95 -10.80 -16.31
CA PHE A 16 -18.84 -11.13 -14.89
C PHE A 16 -17.43 -10.86 -14.35
N PHE A 17 -16.38 -11.28 -15.07
CA PHE A 17 -14.98 -11.00 -14.69
C PHE A 17 -14.66 -9.50 -14.71
N LEU A 18 -15.18 -8.76 -15.69
CA LEU A 18 -15.03 -7.30 -15.75
C LEU A 18 -15.74 -6.62 -14.57
N TYR A 19 -16.97 -7.02 -14.28
CA TYR A 19 -17.75 -6.49 -13.16
C TYR A 19 -17.02 -6.70 -11.83
N MET A 20 -16.57 -7.93 -11.56
CA MET A 20 -15.87 -8.27 -10.32
C MET A 20 -14.60 -7.43 -10.12
N ASN A 21 -13.77 -7.29 -11.16
CA ASN A 21 -12.52 -6.54 -11.06
C ASN A 21 -12.72 -5.01 -11.04
N TYR A 22 -13.67 -4.48 -11.81
CA TYR A 22 -13.92 -3.04 -11.88
C TYR A 22 -14.62 -2.52 -10.61
N SER A 23 -15.52 -3.33 -10.03
CA SER A 23 -16.28 -2.95 -8.84
C SER A 23 -15.38 -2.61 -7.65
N LEU A 24 -14.28 -3.34 -7.45
CA LEU A 24 -13.38 -3.11 -6.32
C LEU A 24 -12.61 -1.79 -6.46
N SER A 25 -12.04 -1.53 -7.63
CA SER A 25 -11.34 -0.28 -7.91
C SER A 25 -12.27 0.93 -7.76
N PHE A 26 -13.50 0.81 -8.28
CA PHE A 26 -14.53 1.84 -8.15
C PHE A 26 -14.95 2.06 -6.70
N LYS A 27 -15.21 0.99 -5.93
CA LYS A 27 -15.52 1.05 -4.50
C LYS A 27 -14.42 1.78 -3.73
N ARG A 28 -13.15 1.44 -3.96
CA ARG A 28 -11.99 2.11 -3.35
C ARG A 28 -11.90 3.59 -3.71
N ALA A 29 -12.17 3.95 -4.96
CA ALA A 29 -12.21 5.35 -5.38
C ALA A 29 -13.31 6.14 -4.65
N LEU A 30 -14.48 5.54 -4.43
CA LEU A 30 -15.54 6.14 -3.63
C LEU A 30 -15.14 6.34 -2.17
N LEU A 31 -14.42 5.38 -1.57
CA LEU A 31 -13.88 5.52 -0.21
C LEU A 31 -12.91 6.70 -0.12
N VAL A 32 -11.97 6.81 -1.06
CA VAL A 32 -11.05 7.96 -1.13
C VAL A 32 -11.80 9.29 -1.24
N ARG A 33 -12.87 9.34 -2.04
CA ARG A 33 -13.70 10.54 -2.18
C ARG A 33 -14.45 10.86 -0.89
N LYS A 34 -15.02 9.85 -0.22
CA LYS A 34 -15.75 9.99 1.06
C LYS A 34 -14.85 10.53 2.17
N MET A 35 -13.58 10.13 2.19
CA MET A 35 -12.62 10.55 3.21
C MET A 35 -11.93 11.89 2.90
N ARG A 36 -12.42 12.66 1.90
CA ARG A 36 -11.71 13.87 1.43
C ARG A 36 -11.47 14.89 2.54
N ASP A 37 -12.46 15.12 3.40
CA ASP A 37 -12.41 16.18 4.40
C ASP A 37 -11.47 15.81 5.57
N TYR A 38 -11.53 14.55 6.02
CA TYR A 38 -10.63 14.01 7.04
C TYR A 38 -9.15 14.10 6.65
N ARG A 39 -8.83 14.00 5.35
CA ARG A 39 -7.43 14.00 4.88
C ARG A 39 -6.70 15.30 5.16
N VAL A 40 -7.40 16.43 5.32
CA VAL A 40 -6.76 17.70 5.68
C VAL A 40 -6.21 17.63 7.11
N GLU A 41 -6.99 17.04 8.02
CA GLU A 41 -6.58 16.83 9.41
C GLU A 41 -5.51 15.75 9.51
N TRP A 42 -5.66 14.66 8.76
CA TRP A 42 -4.66 13.59 8.70
C TRP A 42 -3.30 14.08 8.18
N ASP A 43 -3.29 14.92 7.14
CA ASP A 43 -2.05 15.52 6.62
C ASP A 43 -1.33 16.33 7.71
N ARG A 44 -2.08 17.11 8.50
CA ARG A 44 -1.54 17.87 9.63
C ARG A 44 -1.01 16.94 10.71
N GLU A 45 -1.79 15.96 11.15
CA GLU A 45 -1.42 15.03 12.22
C GLU A 45 -0.18 14.20 11.86
N LEU A 46 -0.13 13.67 10.63
CA LEU A 46 1.02 12.88 10.16
C LEU A 46 2.24 13.76 9.94
N SER A 47 2.08 14.98 9.43
CA SER A 47 3.20 15.92 9.28
C SER A 47 3.83 16.30 10.63
N SER A 48 3.07 16.30 11.72
CA SER A 48 3.61 16.56 13.06
C SER A 48 4.24 15.32 13.69
N ASN A 49 3.62 14.15 13.52
CA ASN A 49 3.89 12.99 14.39
C ASN A 49 4.50 11.76 13.68
N PHE A 50 4.64 11.78 12.35
CA PHE A 50 5.13 10.62 11.61
C PHE A 50 6.32 11.00 10.71
N GLU A 51 7.52 10.63 11.13
CA GLU A 51 8.77 11.08 10.50
C GLU A 51 8.87 10.71 9.02
N PHE A 52 8.51 9.47 8.67
CA PHE A 52 8.46 9.03 7.28
C PHE A 52 7.56 9.90 6.41
N TYR A 53 6.44 10.40 6.95
CA TYR A 53 5.52 11.26 6.21
C TYR A 53 6.13 12.63 5.90
N LYS A 54 6.92 13.17 6.83
CA LYS A 54 7.61 14.46 6.65
C LYS A 54 8.59 14.41 5.48
N GLY A 55 9.31 13.31 5.33
CA GLY A 55 10.25 13.10 4.22
C GLY A 55 9.60 12.94 2.85
N LEU A 56 8.29 12.65 2.78
CA LEU A 56 7.60 12.47 1.49
C LEU A 56 7.29 13.80 0.81
N GLY A 57 7.50 13.85 -0.51
CA GLY A 57 7.00 14.91 -1.37
C GLY A 57 5.46 14.92 -1.47
N LEU A 58 4.89 16.03 -1.93
CA LEU A 58 3.44 16.29 -1.93
C LEU A 58 2.63 15.19 -2.64
N GLU A 59 3.10 14.70 -3.79
CA GLU A 59 2.42 13.64 -4.54
C GLU A 59 2.42 12.31 -3.79
N HIS A 60 3.51 11.96 -3.10
CA HIS A 60 3.59 10.74 -2.29
C HIS A 60 2.76 10.82 -1.03
N ARG A 61 2.72 11.99 -0.37
CA ARG A 61 1.80 12.27 0.75
C ARG A 61 0.35 12.07 0.32
N ARG A 62 -0.04 12.64 -0.82
CA ARG A 62 -1.38 12.46 -1.40
C ARG A 62 -1.67 10.98 -1.71
N SER A 63 -0.71 10.27 -2.30
CA SER A 63 -0.85 8.83 -2.58
C SER A 63 -1.02 8.00 -1.30
N LEU A 64 -0.25 8.32 -0.26
CA LEU A 64 -0.34 7.67 1.04
C LEU A 64 -1.69 7.93 1.70
N LEU A 65 -2.18 9.17 1.71
CA LEU A 65 -3.50 9.50 2.24
C LEU A 65 -4.63 8.77 1.50
N ASN A 66 -4.55 8.63 0.17
CA ASN A 66 -5.50 7.81 -0.59
C ASN A 66 -5.50 6.36 -0.09
N LYS A 67 -4.31 5.79 0.14
CA LYS A 67 -4.16 4.41 0.62
C LYS A 67 -4.68 4.24 2.04
N ILE A 68 -4.42 5.20 2.91
CA ILE A 68 -4.97 5.24 4.27
C ILE A 68 -6.50 5.27 4.22
N SER A 69 -7.11 6.08 3.34
CA SER A 69 -8.58 6.12 3.19
C SER A 69 -9.16 4.76 2.84
N VAL A 70 -8.49 3.98 1.98
CA VAL A 70 -8.92 2.63 1.64
C VAL A 70 -8.70 1.68 2.81
N PHE A 71 -7.49 1.65 3.38
CA PHE A 71 -7.11 0.72 4.43
C PHE A 71 -7.99 0.85 5.67
N ILE A 72 -8.23 2.08 6.16
CA ILE A 72 -9.10 2.34 7.31
C ILE A 72 -10.51 1.77 7.11
N ASN A 73 -11.04 1.85 5.89
CA ASN A 73 -12.42 1.44 5.61
C ASN A 73 -12.55 -0.05 5.23
N GLU A 74 -11.47 -0.72 4.83
CA GLU A 74 -11.48 -2.13 4.45
C GLU A 74 -11.06 -3.07 5.58
N LYS A 75 -10.39 -2.57 6.61
CA LYS A 75 -9.96 -3.38 7.76
C LYS A 75 -10.95 -3.35 8.90
N GLU A 76 -10.92 -4.43 9.68
CA GLU A 76 -11.71 -4.56 10.89
C GLU A 76 -10.91 -4.02 12.06
N TRP A 77 -11.53 -3.07 12.76
CA TRP A 77 -10.93 -2.39 13.90
C TRP A 77 -11.60 -2.85 15.17
N THR A 78 -10.81 -2.99 16.24
CA THR A 78 -11.36 -3.18 17.58
C THR A 78 -12.24 -2.00 17.97
N THR A 79 -13.25 -2.24 18.80
CA THR A 79 -14.21 -1.21 19.25
C THR A 79 -13.53 -0.02 19.92
N ASP A 80 -12.38 -0.27 20.56
CA ASP A 80 -11.66 0.71 21.36
C ASP A 80 -10.61 1.50 20.53
N ALA A 81 -10.49 1.20 19.23
CA ALA A 81 -9.55 1.91 18.36
C ALA A 81 -10.08 3.30 17.99
N ASP A 82 -9.48 4.33 18.60
CA ASP A 82 -9.73 5.72 18.25
C ASP A 82 -9.21 6.08 16.84
N GLU A 83 -9.63 7.24 16.33
CA GLU A 83 -9.28 7.68 14.96
C GLU A 83 -7.77 7.93 14.78
N SER A 84 -7.10 8.43 15.81
CA SER A 84 -5.67 8.74 15.77
C SER A 84 -4.83 7.45 15.69
N LEU A 85 -5.21 6.41 16.46
CA LEU A 85 -4.63 5.08 16.36
C LEU A 85 -4.88 4.47 14.98
N LYS A 86 -6.11 4.56 14.48
CA LYS A 86 -6.46 4.08 13.13
C LYS A 86 -5.59 4.74 12.07
N LEU A 87 -5.42 6.06 12.15
CA LEU A 87 -4.58 6.83 11.23
C LEU A 87 -3.12 6.39 11.31
N ARG A 88 -2.52 6.35 12.51
CA ARG A 88 -1.12 5.97 12.69
C ARG A 88 -0.84 4.57 12.16
N VAL A 89 -1.68 3.59 12.53
CA VAL A 89 -1.52 2.20 12.08
C VAL A 89 -1.66 2.10 10.56
N SER A 90 -2.64 2.77 9.98
CA SER A 90 -2.86 2.78 8.54
C SER A 90 -1.72 3.46 7.78
N ALA A 91 -1.14 4.53 8.34
CA ALA A 91 0.01 5.20 7.75
C ALA A 91 1.24 4.27 7.73
N LYS A 92 1.51 3.58 8.84
CA LYS A 92 2.60 2.58 8.92
C LYS A 92 2.42 1.45 7.91
N ALA A 93 1.20 0.91 7.82
CA ALA A 93 0.87 -0.18 6.89
C ALA A 93 0.94 0.24 5.43
N CYS A 94 0.45 1.44 5.10
CA CYS A 94 0.37 1.91 3.73
C CYS A 94 1.69 2.47 3.20
N LEU A 95 2.63 2.87 4.06
CA LEU A 95 3.90 3.45 3.64
C LEU A 95 4.72 2.53 2.70
N PRO A 96 4.98 1.25 3.03
CA PRO A 96 5.72 0.35 2.13
C PRO A 96 5.03 0.13 0.79
N ILE A 97 3.72 0.37 0.68
CA ILE A 97 2.93 0.17 -0.54
C ILE A 97 2.53 1.49 -1.21
N VAL A 98 3.11 2.63 -0.81
CA VAL A 98 2.61 3.99 -1.12
C VAL A 98 2.38 4.26 -2.61
N ASN A 99 3.21 3.73 -3.50
CA ASN A 99 3.08 3.93 -4.95
C ASN A 99 2.77 2.65 -5.73
N ARG A 100 2.54 1.52 -5.03
CA ARG A 100 2.24 0.24 -5.67
C ARG A 100 0.76 -0.04 -5.77
N LYS A 101 0.33 -0.67 -6.86
CA LYS A 101 -1.02 -1.23 -7.00
C LYS A 101 -1.06 -2.55 -6.25
N THR A 102 -1.78 -2.60 -5.14
CA THR A 102 -1.82 -3.77 -4.24
C THR A 102 -3.19 -3.94 -3.61
N ASN A 103 -3.43 -5.09 -3.00
CA ASN A 103 -4.67 -5.44 -2.30
C ASN A 103 -4.59 -5.24 -0.78
N PHE A 104 -3.71 -4.35 -0.30
CA PHE A 104 -3.69 -3.87 1.08
C PHE A 104 -3.58 -5.00 2.13
N TYR A 105 -2.63 -5.94 1.95
CA TYR A 105 -2.41 -7.09 2.85
C TYR A 105 -3.69 -7.92 3.04
N PRO A 106 -4.16 -8.67 2.03
CA PRO A 106 -5.46 -9.35 2.07
C PRO A 106 -5.57 -10.42 3.16
N LEU A 107 -4.44 -10.92 3.66
CA LEU A 107 -4.40 -11.93 4.73
C LEU A 107 -4.43 -11.32 6.15
N ILE A 108 -4.38 -9.99 6.27
CA ILE A 108 -4.36 -9.28 7.56
C ILE A 108 -5.66 -8.50 7.66
N THR A 109 -6.64 -9.00 8.39
CA THR A 109 -7.97 -8.40 8.48
C THR A 109 -8.20 -7.64 9.77
N GLU A 110 -7.59 -8.10 10.88
CA GLU A 110 -7.76 -7.59 12.25
C GLU A 110 -6.47 -7.78 13.09
N GLY A 111 -6.47 -7.32 14.34
CA GLY A 111 -5.38 -7.57 15.31
C GLY A 111 -4.03 -6.87 15.03
N PHE A 112 -3.98 -5.99 14.03
CA PHE A 112 -2.75 -5.39 13.51
C PHE A 112 -2.37 -4.04 14.16
N THR A 113 -3.10 -3.62 15.20
CA THR A 113 -2.93 -2.32 15.86
C THR A 113 -1.61 -2.19 16.63
N SER A 114 -1.02 -3.31 17.07
CA SER A 114 0.24 -3.35 17.81
C SER A 114 1.49 -3.39 16.92
N TYR A 115 1.33 -3.47 15.60
CA TYR A 115 2.44 -3.69 14.68
C TYR A 115 3.36 -2.46 14.59
N SER A 116 4.66 -2.70 14.71
CA SER A 116 5.70 -1.67 14.53
C SER A 116 5.86 -1.30 13.05
N GLN A 117 6.61 -0.24 12.76
CA GLN A 117 6.88 0.13 11.37
C GLN A 117 7.70 -0.95 10.66
N GLU A 118 8.69 -1.49 11.35
CA GLU A 118 9.58 -2.56 10.88
C GLU A 118 8.78 -3.81 10.52
N TYR A 119 7.79 -4.15 11.37
CA TYR A 119 6.90 -5.27 11.12
C TYR A 119 6.05 -5.08 9.86
N TRP A 120 5.57 -3.86 9.59
CA TRP A 120 4.87 -3.58 8.32
C TRP A 120 5.78 -3.72 7.10
N PHE A 121 7.05 -3.33 7.21
CA PHE A 121 8.03 -3.58 6.15
C PHE A 121 8.34 -5.08 5.97
N SER A 122 8.38 -5.88 7.03
CA SER A 122 8.56 -7.34 6.90
C SER A 122 7.33 -8.02 6.31
N LEU A 123 6.11 -7.62 6.70
CA LEU A 123 4.88 -8.10 6.05
C LEU A 123 4.84 -7.74 4.58
N ASN A 124 5.40 -6.57 4.25
CA ASN A 124 5.50 -6.13 2.88
C ASN A 124 6.42 -6.99 2.02
N GLU A 125 7.42 -7.63 2.59
CA GLU A 125 8.31 -8.56 1.87
C GLU A 125 7.52 -9.72 1.25
N VAL A 126 6.64 -10.35 2.04
CA VAL A 126 5.77 -11.43 1.58
C VAL A 126 4.84 -10.97 0.46
N GLN A 127 4.30 -9.75 0.58
CA GLN A 127 3.44 -9.17 -0.45
C GLN A 127 4.23 -8.82 -1.71
N PHE A 128 5.44 -8.29 -1.55
CA PHE A 128 6.35 -7.97 -2.65
C PHE A 128 6.72 -9.22 -3.43
N GLU A 129 7.09 -10.31 -2.76
CA GLU A 129 7.36 -11.59 -3.42
C GLU A 129 6.19 -12.07 -4.29
N LYS A 130 4.96 -11.94 -3.80
CA LYS A 130 3.74 -12.31 -4.56
C LYS A 130 3.51 -11.42 -5.79
N GLU A 131 3.89 -10.16 -5.70
CA GLU A 131 3.67 -9.16 -6.76
C GLU A 131 4.76 -9.16 -7.83
N VAL A 132 6.02 -9.36 -7.43
CA VAL A 132 7.19 -9.20 -8.33
C VAL A 132 8.05 -10.45 -8.47
N GLY A 133 7.78 -11.48 -7.67
CA GLY A 133 8.51 -12.75 -7.67
C GLY A 133 9.70 -12.79 -6.70
N LYS A 134 10.30 -13.98 -6.58
CA LYS A 134 11.43 -14.26 -5.68
C LYS A 134 12.77 -13.70 -6.15
N MET A 135 12.98 -13.55 -7.46
CA MET A 135 14.29 -13.14 -7.99
C MET A 135 14.68 -11.71 -7.55
N PRO A 136 13.80 -10.69 -7.69
CA PRO A 136 14.13 -9.34 -7.20
C PRO A 136 14.37 -9.30 -5.69
N LEU A 137 13.69 -10.15 -4.92
CA LEU A 137 13.86 -10.18 -3.47
C LEU A 137 15.24 -10.71 -3.05
N ARG A 138 15.80 -11.69 -3.79
CA ARG A 138 17.13 -12.25 -3.54
C ARG A 138 18.25 -11.22 -3.65
N GLU A 139 18.05 -10.18 -4.45
CA GLU A 139 19.00 -9.07 -4.60
C GLU A 139 19.27 -8.35 -3.28
N PHE A 140 18.35 -8.44 -2.31
CA PHE A 140 18.48 -7.83 -1.00
C PHE A 140 19.11 -8.74 0.06
N ASN A 141 19.52 -9.97 -0.28
CA ASN A 141 20.18 -10.91 0.63
C ASN A 141 19.46 -11.13 1.98
N GLY A 142 18.12 -11.09 1.99
CA GLY A 142 17.31 -11.23 3.21
C GLY A 142 17.17 -9.94 4.04
N GLU A 143 17.68 -8.81 3.54
CA GLU A 143 17.63 -7.51 4.22
C GLU A 143 16.58 -6.56 3.63
N PHE A 144 15.62 -7.07 2.85
CA PHE A 144 14.66 -6.23 2.11
C PHE A 144 13.94 -5.24 3.01
N ALA A 145 13.39 -5.68 4.14
CA ALA A 145 12.69 -4.80 5.07
C ALA A 145 13.60 -3.69 5.61
N ARG A 146 14.81 -4.04 6.04
CA ARG A 146 15.82 -3.09 6.58
C ARG A 146 16.22 -2.05 5.53
N LYS A 147 16.62 -2.51 4.34
CA LYS A 147 17.01 -1.65 3.22
C LYS A 147 15.86 -0.74 2.75
N SER A 148 14.63 -1.25 2.81
CA SER A 148 13.45 -0.45 2.49
C SER A 148 13.24 0.68 3.50
N ILE A 149 13.40 0.41 4.80
CA ILE A 149 13.31 1.44 5.84
C ILE A 149 14.38 2.52 5.62
N GLU A 150 15.63 2.13 5.40
CA GLU A 150 16.74 3.06 5.13
C GLU A 150 16.44 3.95 3.92
N TYR A 151 15.97 3.35 2.82
CA TYR A 151 15.54 4.08 1.64
C TYR A 151 14.40 5.08 1.91
N PHE A 152 13.43 4.72 2.76
CA PHE A 152 12.33 5.62 3.11
C PHE A 152 12.73 6.73 4.10
N MET A 153 13.79 6.54 4.88
CA MET A 153 14.32 7.56 5.79
C MET A 153 15.13 8.62 5.04
N ASP A 154 16.07 8.19 4.20
CA ASP A 154 16.86 9.10 3.36
C ASP A 154 17.27 8.42 2.04
N PRO A 155 16.49 8.59 0.96
CA PRO A 155 16.78 7.92 -0.30
C PRO A 155 18.04 8.48 -0.99
N ILE A 156 18.44 9.71 -0.69
CA ILE A 156 19.61 10.35 -1.32
C ILE A 156 20.89 9.80 -0.70
N ASP A 157 20.95 9.73 0.63
CA ASP A 157 22.10 9.15 1.32
C ASP A 157 22.15 7.64 1.12
N PHE A 158 21.01 6.94 1.15
CA PHE A 158 20.94 5.51 0.83
C PHE A 158 21.54 5.20 -0.54
N LYS A 159 21.29 6.03 -1.55
CA LYS A 159 21.85 5.88 -2.91
C LYS A 159 23.38 5.91 -2.95
N LYS A 160 24.01 6.75 -2.11
CA LYS A 160 25.48 6.91 -2.10
C LYS A 160 26.18 5.63 -1.68
N GLU A 161 25.59 4.89 -0.75
CA GLU A 161 26.16 3.67 -0.19
C GLU A 161 25.63 2.39 -0.86
N ASN A 162 24.42 2.42 -1.42
CA ASN A 162 23.70 1.24 -1.90
C ASN A 162 23.11 1.46 -3.31
N GLU A 163 23.93 1.81 -4.30
CA GLU A 163 23.44 2.24 -5.62
C GLU A 163 22.57 1.18 -6.32
N ARG A 164 22.93 -0.11 -6.22
CA ARG A 164 22.20 -1.21 -6.86
C ARG A 164 20.82 -1.40 -6.22
N GLU A 165 20.78 -1.51 -4.90
CA GLU A 165 19.57 -1.64 -4.10
C GLU A 165 18.69 -0.41 -4.26
N PHE A 166 19.27 0.80 -4.32
CA PHE A 166 18.54 2.04 -4.60
C PHE A 166 17.83 1.96 -5.95
N LYS A 167 18.49 1.53 -7.02
CA LYS A 167 17.86 1.41 -8.34
C LYS A 167 16.67 0.46 -8.30
N LEU A 168 16.80 -0.67 -7.60
CA LEU A 168 15.72 -1.63 -7.43
C LEU A 168 14.57 -1.05 -6.60
N LEU A 169 14.84 -0.56 -5.38
CA LEU A 169 13.83 0.02 -4.50
C LEU A 169 13.15 1.22 -5.16
N ASN A 170 13.88 2.09 -5.84
CA ASN A 170 13.31 3.25 -6.52
C ASN A 170 12.43 2.86 -7.71
N TYR A 171 12.74 1.77 -8.42
CA TYR A 171 11.85 1.24 -9.45
C TYR A 171 10.45 0.88 -8.88
N TYR A 172 10.41 0.33 -7.67
CA TYR A 172 9.18 -0.13 -7.02
C TYR A 172 8.47 0.94 -6.19
N TYR A 173 9.22 1.71 -5.41
CA TYR A 173 8.71 2.74 -4.50
C TYR A 173 8.61 4.11 -5.14
N ARG A 174 9.47 4.44 -6.10
CA ARG A 174 9.39 5.68 -6.91
C ARG A 174 9.30 6.94 -6.05
N LEU A 175 10.14 7.06 -5.03
CA LEU A 175 10.18 8.26 -4.17
C LEU A 175 11.10 9.36 -4.73
N VAL A 176 12.02 9.01 -5.64
CA VAL A 176 13.02 9.91 -6.24
C VAL A 176 13.01 9.78 -7.77
#